data_AF-A0AB35EWI9-F1
#
_entry.id   AF-A0AB35EWI9-F1
#
_cell.length_a   1.000
_cell.length_b   1.000
_cell.length_c   1.000
_cell.angle_alpha   90.00
_cell.angle_beta   90.00
_cell.angle_gamma   90.00
#
_symmetry.space_group_name_H-M   'P 1'
#
loop_
_entity.id
_entity.type
_entity.pdbx_description
1 polymer ?
#
loop_
_entity_poly.entity_id
_entity_poly.type
_entity_poly.pdbx_seq_one_letter_code
_entity_poly.pdbx_strand_id
1 'polypeptide(L)'
;MSFTDSLLKERILAAREKSLLWLNKMQLPNATAGVLRVSELHQPEQWPQMLLPGTYDGTMARVLLGDEIAGKEALADWILGHQGKDGFFQLPGLCWNETWKGPDAEKTRQYMRFHTTNYCMGTLEVLDQLDRIELPFLKPYLDAQYFWAWLGQRDMRDPWLEGNNIVNIGSFLLLEQQREPNGPAAQRLQDMIFWHNQQSEPYSGFWGPGQQYSHEALLFALCGATHNLHVFYALDENIPYFNQSISRCLEQPLAIRSSCIDVDIIDILAHGHARCPYRSDEIEHWLRSMLVKLLDFQNADGGFPDTLLGERGYDGWVKGYKEPQGHSNTFATWFRWIAIAMIAHVLWPQWQDWRFRKTIGIGYFKNLSR
;
A
#
# COMPACT_ATOMS: atom_id res chain seq x y z
N MET A 1 -17.42 -5.13 -26.87
CA MET A 1 -16.46 -5.79 -25.96
C MET A 1 -15.74 -6.86 -26.76
N SER A 2 -14.41 -6.87 -26.78
CA SER A 2 -13.65 -7.87 -27.54
C SER A 2 -13.83 -9.25 -26.88
N PHE A 3 -13.67 -10.35 -27.64
CA PHE A 3 -13.69 -11.71 -27.06
C PHE A 3 -12.61 -11.88 -25.97
N THR A 4 -11.45 -11.26 -26.17
CA THR A 4 -10.34 -11.23 -25.21
C THR A 4 -10.74 -10.55 -23.89
N ASP A 5 -11.52 -9.47 -23.95
CA ASP A 5 -12.00 -8.76 -22.76
C ASP A 5 -12.96 -9.62 -21.95
N SER A 6 -13.90 -10.29 -22.61
CA SER A 6 -14.84 -11.20 -21.93
C SER A 6 -14.09 -12.33 -21.21
N LEU A 7 -13.09 -12.92 -21.86
CA LEU A 7 -12.27 -13.98 -21.25
C LEU A 7 -11.49 -13.47 -20.03
N LEU A 8 -10.88 -12.29 -20.10
CA LEU A 8 -10.16 -11.72 -18.96
C LEU A 8 -11.09 -11.41 -17.79
N LYS A 9 -12.29 -10.90 -18.07
CA LYS A 9 -13.32 -10.67 -17.06
C LYS A 9 -13.74 -11.95 -16.35
N GLU A 10 -13.99 -13.02 -17.10
CA GLU A 10 -14.31 -14.33 -16.53
C GLU A 10 -13.16 -14.87 -15.67
N ARG A 11 -11.91 -14.73 -16.12
CA ARG A 11 -10.72 -15.12 -15.36
C ARG A 11 -10.58 -14.33 -14.05
N ILE A 12 -10.86 -13.02 -14.06
CA ILE A 12 -10.85 -12.20 -12.84
C ILE A 12 -11.91 -12.69 -11.86
N LEU A 13 -13.14 -12.97 -12.31
CA LEU A 13 -14.21 -13.44 -11.43
C LEU A 13 -13.86 -14.81 -10.81
N ALA A 14 -13.34 -15.74 -11.62
CA ALA A 14 -12.90 -17.05 -11.13
C ALA A 14 -11.73 -16.94 -10.14
N ALA A 15 -10.75 -16.05 -10.41
CA ALA A 15 -9.65 -15.79 -9.49
C ALA A 15 -10.15 -15.19 -8.17
N ARG A 16 -11.09 -14.23 -8.24
CA ARG A 16 -11.70 -13.56 -7.09
C ARG A 16 -12.39 -14.54 -6.16
N GLU A 17 -13.20 -15.44 -6.71
CA GLU A 17 -13.88 -16.48 -5.93
C GLU A 17 -12.89 -17.35 -5.17
N LYS A 18 -11.83 -17.81 -5.84
CA LYS A 18 -10.77 -18.60 -5.19
C LYS A 18 -10.06 -17.83 -4.08
N SER A 19 -9.76 -16.56 -4.30
CA SER A 19 -9.12 -15.73 -3.28
C SER A 19 -10.01 -15.47 -2.07
N LEU A 20 -11.32 -15.26 -2.27
CA LEU A 20 -12.26 -15.14 -1.16
C LEU A 20 -12.35 -16.43 -0.34
N LEU A 21 -12.39 -17.60 -1.01
CA LEU A 21 -12.32 -18.89 -0.33
C LEU A 21 -11.01 -19.06 0.44
N TRP A 22 -9.88 -18.66 -0.14
CA TRP A 22 -8.57 -18.71 0.52
C TRP A 22 -8.48 -17.79 1.74
N LEU A 23 -8.90 -16.52 1.60
CA LEU A 23 -8.93 -15.53 2.68
C LEU A 23 -9.81 -16.01 3.84
N ASN A 24 -10.95 -16.63 3.56
CA ASN A 24 -11.82 -17.19 4.59
C ASN A 24 -11.16 -18.36 5.36
N LYS A 25 -10.32 -19.17 4.72
CA LYS A 25 -9.52 -20.22 5.40
C LYS A 25 -8.41 -19.66 6.28
N MET A 26 -8.01 -18.39 6.09
CA MET A 26 -7.00 -17.76 6.92
C MET A 26 -7.54 -17.36 8.30
N GLN A 27 -8.86 -17.35 8.50
CA GLN A 27 -9.49 -17.14 9.80
C GLN A 27 -8.82 -18.01 10.87
N LEU A 28 -8.34 -17.36 11.94
CA LEU A 28 -7.80 -18.05 13.09
C LEU A 28 -8.96 -18.75 13.85
N PRO A 29 -8.91 -20.08 14.04
CA PRO A 29 -9.94 -20.78 14.80
C PRO A 29 -10.03 -20.27 16.24
N ASN A 30 -11.25 -20.19 16.78
CA ASN A 30 -11.54 -19.75 18.15
C ASN A 30 -11.08 -18.32 18.52
N ALA A 31 -10.68 -17.50 17.54
CA ALA A 31 -10.37 -16.09 17.74
C ALA A 31 -11.59 -15.19 17.45
N THR A 32 -11.41 -13.88 17.61
CA THR A 32 -12.39 -12.89 17.14
C THR A 32 -12.63 -13.11 15.64
N ALA A 33 -13.91 -13.08 15.22
CA ALA A 33 -14.26 -13.22 13.82
C ALA A 33 -13.56 -12.13 12.98
N GLY A 34 -12.96 -12.53 11.87
CA GLY A 34 -12.16 -11.67 11.02
C GLY A 34 -10.67 -11.63 11.35
N VAL A 35 -10.21 -12.16 12.48
CA VAL A 35 -8.76 -12.28 12.77
C VAL A 35 -8.14 -13.35 11.88
N LEU A 36 -7.14 -12.97 11.09
CA LEU A 36 -6.54 -13.83 10.07
C LEU A 36 -5.09 -14.16 10.39
N ARG A 37 -4.69 -15.38 10.00
CA ARG A 37 -3.28 -15.76 9.82
C ARG A 37 -2.73 -15.12 8.54
N VAL A 38 -1.41 -15.00 8.45
CA VAL A 38 -0.73 -14.50 7.24
C VAL A 38 -0.79 -15.51 6.09
N SER A 39 -0.67 -16.80 6.40
CA SER A 39 -0.69 -17.90 5.44
C SER A 39 -1.11 -19.21 6.11
N GLU A 40 -1.22 -20.30 5.34
CA GLU A 40 -1.40 -21.66 5.89
C GLU A 40 -0.19 -22.12 6.72
N LEU A 41 0.99 -21.57 6.47
CA LEU A 41 2.25 -21.91 7.14
C LEU A 41 2.47 -21.10 8.42
N HIS A 42 1.72 -20.02 8.61
CA HIS A 42 1.80 -19.19 9.79
C HIS A 42 1.39 -19.99 11.04
N GLN A 43 2.31 -20.06 12.01
CA GLN A 43 2.13 -20.69 13.32
C GLN A 43 1.81 -19.61 14.37
N PRO A 44 0.52 -19.32 14.64
CA PRO A 44 0.11 -18.19 15.46
C PRO A 44 0.53 -18.30 16.93
N GLU A 45 0.77 -19.51 17.44
CA GLU A 45 1.28 -19.73 18.80
C GLU A 45 2.75 -19.32 18.92
N GLN A 46 3.53 -19.49 17.85
CA GLN A 46 4.94 -19.10 17.80
C GLN A 46 5.10 -17.63 17.42
N TRP A 47 4.26 -17.13 16.52
CA TRP A 47 4.35 -15.79 15.93
C TRP A 47 3.06 -14.99 16.08
N PRO A 48 2.50 -14.81 17.30
CA PRO A 48 1.23 -14.12 17.49
C PRO A 48 1.25 -12.67 16.98
N GLN A 49 2.44 -12.05 16.88
CA GLN A 49 2.67 -10.73 16.29
C GLN A 49 2.08 -10.59 14.89
N MET A 50 2.16 -11.68 14.10
CA MET A 50 1.83 -11.68 12.68
C MET A 50 0.33 -11.79 12.42
N LEU A 51 -0.49 -11.98 13.46
CA LEU A 51 -1.95 -11.91 13.32
C LEU A 51 -2.42 -10.51 12.92
N LEU A 52 -1.79 -9.45 13.43
CA LEU A 52 -2.16 -8.08 13.08
C LEU A 52 -1.97 -7.80 11.58
N PRO A 53 -0.78 -8.06 10.98
CA PRO A 53 -0.60 -7.92 9.54
C PRO A 53 -1.41 -8.88 8.68
N GLY A 54 -1.55 -10.14 9.11
CA GLY A 54 -2.46 -11.07 8.45
C GLY A 54 -3.87 -10.51 8.35
N THR A 55 -4.35 -9.94 9.45
CA THR A 55 -5.70 -9.38 9.58
C THR A 55 -5.89 -8.11 8.79
N TYR A 56 -4.98 -7.13 8.86
CA TYR A 56 -5.17 -5.87 8.13
C TYR A 56 -5.16 -6.09 6.61
N ASP A 57 -4.26 -6.93 6.10
CA ASP A 57 -4.11 -7.16 4.66
C ASP A 57 -5.30 -7.95 4.14
N GLY A 58 -5.64 -9.05 4.82
CA GLY A 58 -6.74 -9.89 4.38
C GLY A 58 -8.10 -9.21 4.53
N THR A 59 -8.30 -8.36 5.54
CA THR A 59 -9.55 -7.59 5.68
C THR A 59 -9.70 -6.58 4.55
N MET A 60 -8.66 -5.80 4.24
CA MET A 60 -8.70 -4.86 3.12
C MET A 60 -8.87 -5.59 1.78
N ALA A 61 -8.23 -6.75 1.59
CA ALA A 61 -8.41 -7.57 0.40
C ALA A 61 -9.86 -8.07 0.27
N ARG A 62 -10.44 -8.62 1.35
CA ARG A 62 -11.85 -9.08 1.35
C ARG A 62 -12.81 -7.95 0.98
N VAL A 63 -12.64 -6.77 1.58
CA VAL A 63 -13.51 -5.61 1.27
C VAL A 63 -13.34 -5.15 -0.18
N LEU A 64 -12.10 -5.03 -0.69
CA LEU A 64 -11.84 -4.68 -2.09
C LEU A 64 -12.54 -5.64 -3.05
N LEU A 65 -12.55 -6.93 -2.71
CA LEU A 65 -13.23 -8.00 -3.45
C LEU A 65 -14.73 -8.09 -3.15
N GLY A 66 -15.34 -7.06 -2.54
CA GLY A 66 -16.77 -6.95 -2.32
C GLY A 66 -17.34 -7.95 -1.31
N ASP A 67 -16.50 -8.50 -0.43
CA ASP A 67 -16.97 -9.31 0.69
C ASP A 67 -17.54 -8.42 1.81
N GLU A 68 -18.49 -8.96 2.56
CA GLU A 68 -19.09 -8.29 3.71
C GLU A 68 -18.46 -8.84 4.99
N ILE A 69 -17.74 -7.98 5.71
CA ILE A 69 -17.07 -8.40 6.95
C ILE A 69 -18.11 -8.48 8.08
N ALA A 70 -18.43 -9.70 8.50
CA ALA A 70 -19.27 -9.92 9.68
C ALA A 70 -18.54 -9.48 10.96
N GLY A 71 -19.27 -8.87 11.90
CA GLY A 71 -18.70 -8.48 13.20
C GLY A 71 -17.67 -7.35 13.13
N LYS A 72 -17.85 -6.37 12.22
CA LYS A 72 -16.94 -5.23 12.01
C LYS A 72 -16.50 -4.55 13.32
N GLU A 73 -17.44 -4.31 14.23
CA GLU A 73 -17.17 -3.67 15.53
C GLU A 73 -16.21 -4.50 16.40
N ALA A 74 -16.48 -5.81 16.53
CA ALA A 74 -15.63 -6.70 17.32
C ALA A 74 -14.22 -6.84 16.72
N LEU A 75 -14.12 -6.90 15.39
CA LEU A 75 -12.83 -6.90 14.70
C LEU A 75 -12.08 -5.57 14.90
N ALA A 76 -12.79 -4.44 14.83
CA ALA A 76 -12.21 -3.14 15.09
C ALA A 76 -11.75 -2.99 16.53
N ASP A 77 -12.49 -3.52 17.51
CA ASP A 77 -12.07 -3.58 18.92
C ASP A 77 -10.76 -4.36 19.08
N TRP A 78 -10.65 -5.51 18.39
CA TRP A 78 -9.43 -6.31 18.38
C TRP A 78 -8.25 -5.53 17.78
N ILE A 79 -8.45 -4.86 16.64
CA ILE A 79 -7.42 -4.02 16.01
C ILE A 79 -7.01 -2.88 16.95
N LEU A 80 -7.97 -2.12 17.48
CA LEU A 80 -7.73 -0.99 18.40
C LEU A 80 -7.03 -1.43 19.69
N GLY A 81 -7.20 -2.69 20.13
CA GLY A 81 -6.44 -3.27 21.23
C GLY A 81 -4.92 -3.30 21.02
N HIS A 82 -4.45 -3.12 19.79
CA HIS A 82 -3.03 -3.01 19.43
C HIS A 82 -2.51 -1.56 19.45
N GLN A 83 -3.39 -0.57 19.68
CA GLN A 83 -3.02 0.83 19.75
C GLN A 83 -2.50 1.18 21.16
N GLY A 84 -1.29 1.74 21.21
CA GLY A 84 -0.72 2.27 22.45
C GLY A 84 -1.33 3.62 22.86
N LYS A 85 -1.07 4.04 24.10
CA LYS A 85 -1.51 5.36 24.62
C LYS A 85 -0.93 6.56 23.86
N ASP A 86 0.18 6.35 23.15
CA ASP A 86 0.78 7.36 22.29
C ASP A 86 0.20 7.36 20.87
N GLY A 87 -0.81 6.54 20.59
CA GLY A 87 -1.57 6.50 19.34
C GLY A 87 -1.01 5.56 18.28
N PHE A 88 0.19 5.02 18.46
CA PHE A 88 0.76 4.10 17.48
C PHE A 88 0.25 2.68 17.66
N PHE A 89 0.04 1.98 16.53
CA PHE A 89 -0.17 0.54 16.52
C PHE A 89 1.18 -0.17 16.52
N GLN A 90 1.26 -1.27 17.28
CA GLN A 90 2.48 -2.06 17.43
C GLN A 90 2.19 -3.55 17.25
N LEU A 91 3.17 -4.26 16.68
CA LEU A 91 3.14 -5.72 16.62
C LEU A 91 3.35 -6.30 18.04
N PRO A 92 2.42 -7.10 18.59
CA PRO A 92 2.47 -7.55 19.98
C PRO A 92 3.68 -8.41 20.31
N GLY A 93 4.66 -7.90 21.06
CA GLY A 93 5.86 -8.66 21.42
C GLY A 93 7.03 -8.53 20.45
N LEU A 94 6.98 -7.55 19.54
CA LEU A 94 8.14 -7.10 18.78
C LEU A 94 9.25 -6.62 19.73
N CYS A 95 10.45 -7.17 19.60
CA CYS A 95 11.63 -6.71 20.30
C CYS A 95 12.42 -5.71 19.43
N TRP A 96 12.59 -4.47 19.90
CA TRP A 96 13.22 -3.43 19.07
C TRP A 96 14.69 -3.70 18.70
N ASN A 97 15.41 -4.51 19.47
CA ASN A 97 16.78 -4.96 19.14
C ASN A 97 16.83 -6.02 18.01
N GLU A 98 15.68 -6.45 17.52
CA GLU A 98 15.50 -7.35 16.38
C GLU A 98 15.12 -6.60 15.10
N THR A 99 15.08 -5.26 15.16
CA THR A 99 14.63 -4.40 14.06
C THR A 99 15.77 -3.65 13.40
N TRP A 100 15.66 -3.40 12.10
CA TRP A 100 16.63 -2.64 11.32
C TRP A 100 16.03 -2.05 10.04
N LYS A 101 16.12 -0.72 9.90
CA LYS A 101 15.93 0.00 8.63
C LYS A 101 17.09 0.96 8.33
N GLY A 102 18.17 0.87 9.10
CA GLY A 102 19.33 1.75 9.02
C GLY A 102 20.03 1.88 10.37
N PRO A 103 21.14 2.63 10.42
CA PRO A 103 21.97 2.75 11.62
C PRO A 103 21.27 3.48 12.78
N ASP A 104 20.25 4.29 12.49
CA ASP A 104 19.47 4.99 13.49
C ASP A 104 18.28 4.15 13.95
N ALA A 105 18.37 3.63 15.17
CA ALA A 105 17.35 2.79 15.77
C ALA A 105 16.03 3.55 16.02
N GLU A 106 16.07 4.86 16.26
CA GLU A 106 14.83 5.65 16.44
C GLU A 106 14.12 5.85 15.10
N LYS A 107 14.86 6.11 14.02
CA LYS A 107 14.26 6.14 12.67
C LYS A 107 13.64 4.80 12.29
N THR A 108 14.26 3.68 12.68
CA THR A 108 13.69 2.33 12.49
C THR A 108 12.37 2.17 13.27
N ARG A 109 12.35 2.56 14.55
CA ARG A 109 11.13 2.55 15.37
C ARG A 109 10.02 3.40 14.76
N GLN A 110 10.36 4.64 14.38
CA GLN A 110 9.43 5.56 13.74
C GLN A 110 8.83 4.94 12.47
N TYR A 111 9.67 4.42 11.57
CA TYR A 111 9.24 3.77 10.34
C TYR A 111 8.23 2.65 10.59
N MET A 112 8.57 1.69 11.46
CA MET A 112 7.71 0.53 11.72
C MET A 112 6.38 0.92 12.35
N ARG A 113 6.39 1.91 13.26
CA ARG A 113 5.18 2.41 13.92
C ARG A 113 4.28 3.16 12.95
N PHE A 114 4.86 4.00 12.09
CA PHE A 114 4.14 4.69 11.02
C PHE A 114 3.48 3.71 10.06
N HIS A 115 4.25 2.73 9.59
CA HIS A 115 3.76 1.73 8.65
C HIS A 115 2.60 0.92 9.26
N THR A 116 2.80 0.34 10.44
CA THR A 116 1.77 -0.46 11.11
C THR A 116 0.51 0.36 11.40
N THR A 117 0.67 1.62 11.83
CA THR A 117 -0.47 2.53 12.10
C THR A 117 -1.24 2.88 10.83
N ASN A 118 -0.57 3.13 9.70
CA ASN A 118 -1.24 3.43 8.43
C ASN A 118 -2.09 2.25 7.93
N TYR A 119 -1.59 1.02 8.03
CA TYR A 119 -2.34 -0.16 7.62
C TYR A 119 -3.53 -0.43 8.56
N CYS A 120 -3.34 -0.31 9.88
CA CYS A 120 -4.46 -0.44 10.83
C CYS A 120 -5.52 0.64 10.59
N MET A 121 -5.11 1.88 10.30
CA MET A 121 -6.02 2.97 9.93
C MET A 121 -6.78 2.65 8.63
N GLY A 122 -6.12 2.07 7.63
CA GLY A 122 -6.76 1.59 6.40
C GLY A 122 -7.81 0.51 6.68
N THR A 123 -7.49 -0.45 7.54
CA THR A 123 -8.43 -1.49 7.95
C THR A 123 -9.62 -0.92 8.72
N LEU A 124 -9.39 0.00 9.66
CA LEU A 124 -10.48 0.66 10.39
C LEU A 124 -11.37 1.47 9.45
N GLU A 125 -10.82 2.07 8.40
CA GLU A 125 -11.61 2.76 7.37
C GLU A 125 -12.54 1.80 6.62
N VAL A 126 -12.03 0.69 6.10
CA VAL A 126 -12.89 -0.28 5.38
C VAL A 126 -13.88 -1.03 6.28
N LEU A 127 -13.68 -0.96 7.60
CA LEU A 127 -14.62 -1.46 8.61
C LEU A 127 -15.64 -0.41 9.06
N ASP A 128 -15.59 0.82 8.53
CA ASP A 128 -16.44 1.94 8.94
C ASP A 128 -16.25 2.32 10.43
N GLN A 129 -15.00 2.27 10.92
CA GLN A 129 -14.61 2.49 12.32
C GLN A 129 -13.42 3.47 12.48
N LEU A 130 -13.11 4.24 11.43
CA LEU A 130 -11.98 5.15 11.38
C LEU A 130 -12.08 6.30 12.39
N ASP A 131 -13.28 6.72 12.76
CA ASP A 131 -13.55 7.80 13.72
C ASP A 131 -13.01 7.48 15.13
N ARG A 132 -12.81 6.20 15.45
CA ARG A 132 -12.35 5.71 16.76
C ARG A 132 -10.85 5.82 17.01
N ILE A 133 -10.04 6.12 15.98
CA ILE A 133 -8.57 6.17 16.12
C ILE A 133 -8.11 7.48 16.77
N GLU A 134 -7.21 7.39 17.75
CA GLU A 134 -6.57 8.58 18.35
C GLU A 134 -5.09 8.66 17.96
N LEU A 135 -4.61 9.83 17.52
CA LEU A 135 -3.24 10.01 17.01
C LEU A 135 -2.48 11.11 17.77
N PRO A 136 -2.33 11.07 19.11
CA PRO A 136 -1.63 12.11 19.86
C PRO A 136 -0.17 12.33 19.42
N PHE A 137 0.48 11.32 18.85
CA PHE A 137 1.82 11.46 18.27
C PHE A 137 1.88 12.44 17.08
N LEU A 138 0.74 12.77 16.46
CA LEU A 138 0.70 13.67 15.31
C LEU A 138 0.85 15.14 15.71
N LYS A 139 0.55 15.48 16.98
CA LYS A 139 0.55 16.85 17.48
C LYS A 139 1.83 17.64 17.15
N PRO A 140 3.06 17.10 17.30
CA PRO A 140 4.27 17.80 16.90
C PRO A 140 4.34 18.11 15.40
N TYR A 141 3.81 17.23 14.53
CA TYR A 141 3.80 17.42 13.07
C TYR A 141 2.86 18.55 12.62
N LEU A 142 1.94 18.98 13.48
CA LEU A 142 1.08 20.13 13.21
C LEU A 142 1.83 21.47 13.37
N ASP A 143 2.88 21.49 14.19
CA ASP A 143 3.77 22.65 14.30
C ASP A 143 4.66 22.80 13.06
N ALA A 144 4.75 24.02 12.53
CA ALA A 144 5.46 24.28 11.28
C ALA A 144 6.96 24.02 11.41
N GLN A 145 7.58 24.47 12.52
CA GLN A 145 9.01 24.35 12.71
C GLN A 145 9.42 22.88 12.86
N TYR A 146 8.66 22.12 13.65
CA TYR A 146 8.88 20.68 13.80
C TYR A 146 8.71 19.94 12.47
N PHE A 147 7.65 20.24 11.72
CA PHE A 147 7.37 19.58 10.45
C PHE A 147 8.46 19.83 9.40
N TRP A 148 8.89 21.08 9.23
CA TRP A 148 10.00 21.42 8.34
C TRP A 148 11.33 20.81 8.77
N ALA A 149 11.59 20.74 10.07
CA ALA A 149 12.76 20.04 10.59
C ALA A 149 12.71 18.53 10.27
N TRP A 150 11.53 17.91 10.39
CA TRP A 150 11.34 16.50 10.05
C TRP A 150 11.51 16.22 8.55
N LEU A 151 10.97 17.10 7.69
CA LEU A 151 11.18 17.06 6.23
C LEU A 151 12.66 17.23 5.86
N GLY A 152 13.37 18.15 6.53
CA GLY A 152 14.80 18.38 6.32
C GLY A 152 15.70 17.20 6.72
N GLN A 153 15.19 16.24 7.49
CA GLN A 153 15.92 15.04 7.93
C GLN A 153 15.75 13.83 7.01
N ARG A 154 14.88 13.92 5.99
CA ARG A 154 14.63 12.83 5.04
C ARG A 154 15.85 12.66 4.14
N ASP A 155 16.33 11.43 4.00
CA ASP A 155 17.46 11.12 3.13
C ASP A 155 16.99 10.56 1.79
N MET A 156 16.80 11.42 0.80
CA MET A 156 16.31 11.02 -0.51
C MET A 156 17.30 10.17 -1.34
N ARG A 157 18.48 9.84 -0.79
CA ARG A 157 19.33 8.77 -1.35
C ARG A 157 18.75 7.37 -1.11
N ASP A 158 17.83 7.23 -0.16
CA ASP A 158 16.96 6.06 0.02
C ASP A 158 15.49 6.46 -0.19
N PRO A 159 15.10 6.74 -1.45
CA PRO A 159 13.77 7.26 -1.75
C PRO A 159 12.66 6.27 -1.41
N TRP A 160 12.94 4.96 -1.40
CA TRP A 160 11.93 3.95 -1.06
C TRP A 160 11.58 3.97 0.43
N LEU A 161 12.59 4.05 1.31
CA LEU A 161 12.36 4.22 2.73
C LEU A 161 11.60 5.52 3.02
N GLU A 162 12.04 6.63 2.42
CA GLU A 162 11.46 7.93 2.74
C GLU A 162 10.07 8.12 2.13
N GLY A 163 9.80 7.55 0.95
CA GLY A 163 8.45 7.55 0.39
C GLY A 163 7.43 6.90 1.32
N ASN A 164 7.81 5.79 1.97
CA ASN A 164 6.99 5.16 3.00
C ASN A 164 6.75 6.09 4.21
N ASN A 165 7.79 6.76 4.71
CA ASN A 165 7.63 7.71 5.83
C ASN A 165 6.68 8.87 5.46
N ILE A 166 6.83 9.39 4.24
CA ILE A 166 6.05 10.50 3.70
C ILE A 166 4.58 10.13 3.57
N VAL A 167 4.25 9.00 2.91
CA VAL A 167 2.84 8.60 2.73
C VAL A 167 2.17 8.34 4.07
N ASN A 168 2.90 7.79 5.04
CA ASN A 168 2.35 7.52 6.37
C ASN A 168 1.97 8.83 7.09
N ILE A 169 2.90 9.79 7.19
CA ILE A 169 2.62 11.10 7.78
C ILE A 169 1.54 11.86 7.00
N GLY A 170 1.59 11.84 5.68
CA GLY A 170 0.58 12.45 4.82
C GLY A 170 -0.82 11.88 5.10
N SER A 171 -0.94 10.56 5.31
CA SER A 171 -2.21 9.92 5.62
C SER A 171 -2.79 10.37 6.97
N PHE A 172 -1.93 10.50 7.99
CA PHE A 172 -2.36 10.99 9.30
C PHE A 172 -2.78 12.46 9.25
N LEU A 173 -2.05 13.29 8.51
CA LEU A 173 -2.40 14.70 8.30
C LEU A 173 -3.71 14.86 7.51
N LEU A 174 -3.98 14.00 6.53
CA LEU A 174 -5.25 14.01 5.80
C LEU A 174 -6.43 13.65 6.72
N LEU A 175 -6.27 12.68 7.61
CA LEU A 175 -7.28 12.37 8.61
C LEU A 175 -7.51 13.54 9.57
N GLU A 176 -6.43 14.19 10.03
CA GLU A 176 -6.53 15.36 10.89
C GLU A 176 -7.20 16.54 10.18
N GLN A 177 -6.88 16.77 8.90
CA GLN A 177 -7.55 17.77 8.08
C GLN A 177 -9.05 17.47 7.93
N GLN A 178 -9.46 16.20 7.83
CA GLN A 178 -10.88 15.85 7.79
C GLN A 178 -11.59 16.17 9.11
N ARG A 179 -10.93 15.97 10.25
CA ARG A 179 -11.45 16.26 11.59
C ARG A 179 -11.49 17.76 11.88
N GLU A 180 -10.44 18.48 11.50
CA GLU A 180 -10.28 19.91 11.67
C GLU A 180 -9.92 20.58 10.32
N PRO A 181 -10.92 20.87 9.44
CA PRO A 181 -10.66 21.43 8.11
C PRO A 181 -9.92 22.78 8.10
N ASN A 182 -10.09 23.57 9.16
CA ASN A 182 -9.41 24.86 9.35
C ASN A 182 -8.15 24.74 10.23
N GLY A 183 -7.76 23.51 10.59
CA GLY A 183 -6.60 23.22 11.41
C GLY A 183 -5.28 23.32 10.62
N PRO A 184 -4.15 23.19 11.32
CA PRO A 184 -2.82 23.33 10.71
C PRO A 184 -2.48 22.21 9.71
N ALA A 185 -3.16 21.06 9.76
CA ALA A 185 -2.86 19.90 8.92
C ALA A 185 -2.94 20.21 7.42
N ALA A 186 -3.92 21.03 6.99
CA ALA A 186 -4.05 21.46 5.60
C ALA A 186 -2.79 22.20 5.11
N GLN A 187 -2.25 23.11 5.93
CA GLN A 187 -1.02 23.82 5.60
C GLN A 187 0.20 22.88 5.61
N ARG A 188 0.28 21.92 6.54
CA ARG A 188 1.38 20.93 6.58
C ARG A 188 1.39 20.04 5.33
N LEU A 189 0.23 19.67 4.81
CA LEU A 189 0.11 18.95 3.54
C LEU A 189 0.64 19.79 2.36
N GLN A 190 0.33 21.09 2.34
CA GLN A 190 0.85 22.00 1.33
C GLN A 190 2.37 22.22 1.46
N ASP A 191 2.89 22.32 2.69
CA ASP A 191 4.33 22.39 2.96
C ASP A 191 5.05 21.12 2.43
N MET A 192 4.43 19.94 2.59
CA MET A 192 4.92 18.68 2.05
C MET A 192 4.96 18.68 0.51
N ILE A 193 3.91 19.16 -0.16
CA ILE A 193 3.87 19.28 -1.62
C ILE A 193 4.95 20.23 -2.12
N PHE A 194 5.10 21.39 -1.48
CA PHE A 194 6.17 22.33 -1.82
C PHE A 194 7.55 21.66 -1.69
N TRP A 195 7.82 20.97 -0.58
CA TRP A 195 9.09 20.28 -0.34
C TRP A 195 9.40 19.22 -1.41
N HIS A 196 8.40 18.47 -1.87
CA HIS A 196 8.55 17.51 -2.96
C HIS A 196 8.85 18.18 -4.29
N ASN A 197 8.17 19.28 -4.61
CA ASN A 197 8.37 19.99 -5.87
C ASN A 197 9.79 20.55 -6.02
N GLN A 198 10.53 20.75 -4.92
CA GLN A 198 11.93 21.15 -4.95
C GLN A 198 12.90 20.00 -5.30
N GLN A 199 12.45 18.76 -5.29
CA GLN A 199 13.33 17.56 -5.33
C GLN A 199 12.96 16.55 -6.42
N SER A 200 11.92 16.83 -7.20
CA SER A 200 11.54 15.97 -8.33
C SER A 200 12.61 16.01 -9.44
N GLU A 201 13.01 14.86 -9.93
CA GLU A 201 14.04 14.73 -10.97
C GLU A 201 13.41 14.71 -12.37
N PRO A 202 13.76 15.62 -13.30
CA PRO A 202 13.21 15.65 -14.65
C PRO A 202 13.51 14.38 -15.47
N TYR A 203 14.59 13.65 -15.14
CA TYR A 203 15.02 12.44 -15.85
C TYR A 203 13.99 11.30 -15.78
N SER A 204 13.34 11.15 -14.62
CA SER A 204 12.43 10.05 -14.33
C SER A 204 11.04 10.52 -13.94
N GLY A 205 10.88 11.77 -13.49
CA GLY A 205 9.68 12.24 -12.81
C GLY A 205 9.48 11.63 -11.41
N PHE A 206 10.52 11.02 -10.84
CA PHE A 206 10.52 10.51 -9.46
C PHE A 206 11.37 11.40 -8.55
N TRP A 207 11.50 10.99 -7.28
CA TRP A 207 12.32 11.71 -6.29
C TRP A 207 13.54 10.89 -5.88
N GLY A 208 14.64 11.60 -5.57
CA GLY A 208 15.91 11.03 -5.12
C GLY A 208 17.03 11.19 -6.16
N PRO A 209 18.27 11.45 -5.73
CA PRO A 209 19.36 11.77 -6.66
C PRO A 209 19.92 10.52 -7.34
N GLY A 210 20.54 10.71 -8.52
CA GLY A 210 21.42 9.71 -9.14
C GLY A 210 20.71 8.55 -9.87
N GLN A 211 19.41 8.68 -10.11
CA GLN A 211 18.58 7.66 -10.77
C GLN A 211 19.04 7.30 -12.19
N GLN A 212 19.69 8.23 -12.89
CA GLN A 212 20.24 8.03 -14.23
C GLN A 212 21.51 7.16 -14.27
N TYR A 213 22.13 6.90 -13.13
CA TYR A 213 23.42 6.20 -13.05
C TYR A 213 23.30 4.73 -12.63
N SER A 214 22.14 4.29 -12.14
CA SER A 214 21.92 2.91 -11.70
C SER A 214 20.48 2.48 -11.89
N HIS A 215 20.29 1.27 -12.43
CA HIS A 215 18.97 0.63 -12.52
C HIS A 215 18.36 0.40 -11.13
N GLU A 216 19.18 0.09 -10.13
CA GLU A 216 18.73 -0.07 -8.75
C GLU A 216 18.25 1.26 -8.16
N ALA A 217 19.01 2.34 -8.38
CA ALA A 217 18.62 3.67 -7.92
C ALA A 217 17.29 4.14 -8.57
N LEU A 218 17.13 3.89 -9.88
CA LEU A 218 15.87 4.18 -10.58
C LEU A 218 14.70 3.32 -10.03
N LEU A 219 14.94 2.04 -9.75
CA LEU A 219 13.92 1.16 -9.15
C LEU A 219 13.51 1.66 -7.77
N PHE A 220 14.46 2.04 -6.91
CA PHE A 220 14.16 2.55 -5.57
C PHE A 220 13.40 3.87 -5.64
N ALA A 221 13.77 4.75 -6.57
CA ALA A 221 13.04 5.99 -6.80
C ALA A 221 11.61 5.75 -7.30
N LEU A 222 11.41 4.75 -8.18
CA LEU A 222 10.07 4.33 -8.62
C LEU A 222 9.24 3.86 -7.42
N CYS A 223 9.76 2.91 -6.64
CA CYS A 223 9.04 2.39 -5.47
C CYS A 223 8.72 3.50 -4.47
N GLY A 224 9.67 4.40 -4.19
CA GLY A 224 9.43 5.57 -3.34
C GLY A 224 8.40 6.55 -3.91
N ALA A 225 8.40 6.76 -5.23
CA ALA A 225 7.52 7.71 -5.88
C ALA A 225 6.04 7.32 -5.75
N THR A 226 5.67 6.05 -5.89
CA THR A 226 4.26 5.62 -5.71
C THR A 226 3.70 6.09 -4.37
N HIS A 227 4.47 5.94 -3.30
CA HIS A 227 4.06 6.37 -1.96
C HIS A 227 3.90 7.89 -1.88
N ASN A 228 4.85 8.66 -2.43
CA ASN A 228 4.76 10.12 -2.47
C ASN A 228 3.55 10.61 -3.28
N LEU A 229 3.30 9.98 -4.42
CA LEU A 229 2.26 10.36 -5.37
C LEU A 229 0.85 10.27 -4.77
N HIS A 230 0.61 9.38 -3.79
CA HIS A 230 -0.69 9.33 -3.13
C HIS A 230 -1.09 10.64 -2.45
N VAL A 231 -0.13 11.41 -1.92
CA VAL A 231 -0.40 12.74 -1.34
C VAL A 231 -0.87 13.70 -2.44
N PHE A 232 -0.18 13.71 -3.59
CA PHE A 232 -0.57 14.52 -4.75
C PHE A 232 -1.95 14.12 -5.27
N TYR A 233 -2.23 12.83 -5.39
CA TYR A 233 -3.53 12.33 -5.85
C TYR A 233 -4.65 12.78 -4.91
N ALA A 234 -4.47 12.61 -3.59
CA ALA A 234 -5.48 12.99 -2.60
C ALA A 234 -5.81 14.49 -2.67
N LEU A 235 -4.79 15.33 -2.75
CA LEU A 235 -4.93 16.79 -2.81
C LEU A 235 -5.30 17.33 -4.20
N ASP A 236 -5.27 16.48 -5.22
CA ASP A 236 -5.41 16.87 -6.63
C ASP A 236 -4.37 17.89 -7.11
N GLU A 237 -3.14 17.73 -6.60
CA GLU A 237 -2.03 18.62 -6.90
C GLU A 237 -1.36 18.28 -8.24
N ASN A 238 -0.72 19.28 -8.84
CA ASN A 238 0.10 19.07 -10.02
C ASN A 238 1.33 18.22 -9.70
N ILE A 239 1.56 17.17 -10.49
CA ILE A 239 2.71 16.28 -10.33
C ILE A 239 3.81 16.68 -11.32
N PRO A 240 4.98 17.13 -10.85
CA PRO A 240 6.09 17.50 -11.73
C PRO A 240 6.55 16.33 -12.61
N TYR A 241 6.72 16.60 -13.91
CA TYR A 241 7.26 15.63 -14.86
C TYR A 241 6.52 14.28 -14.91
N PHE A 242 5.24 14.22 -14.56
CA PHE A 242 4.49 12.97 -14.45
C PHE A 242 4.46 12.12 -15.74
N ASN A 243 4.50 12.79 -16.90
CA ASN A 243 4.63 12.12 -18.19
C ASN A 243 5.90 11.24 -18.27
N GLN A 244 6.99 11.67 -17.61
CA GLN A 244 8.22 10.91 -17.53
C GLN A 244 8.10 9.74 -16.57
N SER A 245 7.40 9.91 -15.45
CA SER A 245 7.07 8.82 -14.51
C SER A 245 6.34 7.68 -15.24
N ILE A 246 5.35 8.02 -16.06
CA ILE A 246 4.61 7.06 -16.91
C ILE A 246 5.57 6.34 -17.87
N SER A 247 6.46 7.08 -18.55
CA SER A 247 7.45 6.47 -19.47
C SER A 247 8.37 5.48 -18.75
N ARG A 248 8.88 5.80 -17.55
CA ARG A 248 9.72 4.89 -16.77
C ARG A 248 8.98 3.62 -16.35
N CYS A 249 7.68 3.72 -16.07
CA CYS A 249 6.83 2.57 -15.76
C CYS A 249 6.58 1.69 -17.00
N LEU A 250 6.29 2.28 -18.16
CA LEU A 250 6.04 1.51 -19.39
C LEU A 250 7.30 0.84 -19.97
N GLU A 251 8.47 1.40 -19.69
CA GLU A 251 9.77 0.80 -20.03
C GLU A 251 10.10 -0.42 -19.16
N GLN A 252 9.38 -0.66 -18.05
CA GLN A 252 9.61 -1.83 -17.23
C GLN A 252 9.25 -3.12 -17.99
N PRO A 253 10.11 -4.16 -17.92
CA PRO A 253 9.77 -5.47 -18.45
C PRO A 253 8.42 -5.99 -17.96
N LEU A 254 7.62 -6.55 -18.89
CA LEU A 254 6.38 -7.25 -18.59
C LEU A 254 6.68 -8.59 -17.88
N ALA A 255 6.93 -8.53 -16.59
CA ALA A 255 7.27 -9.67 -15.75
C ALA A 255 6.75 -9.46 -14.33
N ILE A 256 6.39 -10.56 -13.67
CA ILE A 256 6.08 -10.56 -12.25
C ILE A 256 7.37 -10.39 -11.45
N ARG A 257 7.35 -9.46 -10.49
CA ARG A 257 8.44 -9.18 -9.55
C ARG A 257 7.96 -9.52 -8.15
N SER A 258 8.25 -8.67 -7.16
CA SER A 258 7.52 -8.68 -5.91
C SER A 258 6.16 -7.99 -6.09
N SER A 259 5.19 -8.41 -5.28
CA SER A 259 3.85 -7.84 -5.23
C SER A 259 3.85 -6.33 -4.95
N CYS A 260 4.79 -5.83 -4.14
CA CYS A 260 4.98 -4.39 -3.91
C CYS A 260 5.42 -3.62 -5.17
N ILE A 261 6.43 -4.11 -5.90
CA ILE A 261 6.90 -3.42 -7.11
C ILE A 261 5.83 -3.47 -8.21
N ASP A 262 5.12 -4.59 -8.32
CA ASP A 262 4.12 -4.75 -9.36
C ASP A 262 2.93 -3.79 -9.15
N VAL A 263 2.43 -3.64 -7.91
CA VAL A 263 1.38 -2.64 -7.62
C VAL A 263 1.91 -1.21 -7.75
N ASP A 264 3.18 -0.94 -7.38
CA ASP A 264 3.78 0.40 -7.48
C ASP A 264 3.76 0.92 -8.93
N ILE A 265 4.12 0.06 -9.89
CA ILE A 265 4.09 0.39 -11.33
C ILE A 265 2.64 0.60 -11.81
N ILE A 266 1.74 -0.32 -11.43
CA ILE A 266 0.36 -0.31 -11.89
C ILE A 266 -0.40 0.89 -11.35
N ASP A 267 -0.18 1.29 -10.11
CA ASP A 267 -0.80 2.47 -9.50
C ASP A 267 -0.45 3.75 -10.29
N ILE A 268 0.83 3.95 -10.59
CA ILE A 268 1.30 5.10 -11.38
C ILE A 268 0.65 5.10 -12.76
N LEU A 269 0.60 3.95 -13.43
CA LEU A 269 -0.01 3.83 -14.76
C LEU A 269 -1.52 4.04 -14.72
N ALA A 270 -2.23 3.51 -13.71
CA ALA A 270 -3.67 3.66 -13.58
C ALA A 270 -4.07 5.13 -13.33
N HIS A 271 -3.34 5.84 -12.47
CA HIS A 271 -3.52 7.28 -12.30
C HIS A 271 -3.04 8.08 -13.51
N GLY A 272 -1.99 7.60 -14.19
CA GLY A 272 -1.49 8.13 -15.46
C GLY A 272 -2.51 8.10 -16.58
N HIS A 273 -3.32 7.04 -16.67
CA HIS A 273 -4.41 6.92 -17.66
C HIS A 273 -5.45 8.03 -17.51
N ALA A 274 -5.80 8.38 -16.28
CA ALA A 274 -6.77 9.43 -16.01
C ALA A 274 -6.17 10.84 -16.19
N ARG A 275 -4.93 11.06 -15.76
CA ARG A 275 -4.27 12.39 -15.79
C ARG A 275 -3.58 12.73 -17.10
N CYS A 276 -3.23 11.74 -17.91
CA CYS A 276 -2.61 11.92 -19.22
C CYS A 276 -3.38 11.15 -20.30
N PRO A 277 -4.60 11.57 -20.68
CA PRO A 277 -5.45 10.83 -21.62
C PRO A 277 -4.81 10.55 -22.98
N TYR A 278 -3.85 11.38 -23.42
CA TYR A 278 -3.11 11.17 -24.68
C TYR A 278 -2.15 9.96 -24.63
N ARG A 279 -1.92 9.36 -23.45
CA ARG A 279 -1.14 8.14 -23.24
C ARG A 279 -2.04 6.91 -23.00
N SER A 280 -3.36 7.02 -23.16
CA SER A 280 -4.30 5.94 -22.77
C SER A 280 -3.98 4.60 -23.42
N ASP A 281 -3.72 4.59 -24.73
CA ASP A 281 -3.65 3.36 -25.52
C ASP A 281 -2.43 2.50 -25.13
N GLU A 282 -1.28 3.14 -24.93
CA GLU A 282 -0.05 2.47 -24.47
C GLU A 282 -0.18 1.94 -23.04
N ILE A 283 -0.85 2.70 -22.16
CA ILE A 283 -1.12 2.30 -20.78
C ILE A 283 -2.07 1.09 -20.77
N GLU A 284 -3.20 1.17 -21.47
CA GLU A 284 -4.16 0.07 -21.56
C GLU A 284 -3.54 -1.19 -22.15
N HIS A 285 -2.70 -1.05 -23.18
CA HIS A 285 -1.96 -2.17 -23.76
C HIS A 285 -1.04 -2.85 -22.75
N TRP A 286 -0.21 -2.06 -22.04
CA TRP A 286 0.71 -2.59 -21.04
C TRP A 286 -0.04 -3.26 -19.89
N LEU A 287 -1.07 -2.60 -19.36
CA LEU A 287 -1.88 -3.10 -18.24
C LEU A 287 -2.59 -4.41 -18.61
N ARG A 288 -3.12 -4.52 -19.82
CA ARG A 288 -3.75 -5.76 -20.31
C ARG A 288 -2.78 -6.93 -20.39
N SER A 289 -1.56 -6.69 -20.86
CA SER A 289 -0.51 -7.71 -20.90
C SER A 289 -0.04 -8.10 -19.50
N MET A 290 0.05 -7.14 -18.58
CA MET A 290 0.42 -7.41 -17.19
C MET A 290 -0.68 -8.17 -16.43
N LEU A 291 -1.96 -7.87 -16.69
CA LEU A 291 -3.10 -8.57 -16.10
C LEU A 291 -3.07 -10.08 -16.37
N VAL A 292 -2.74 -10.50 -17.59
CA VAL A 292 -2.60 -11.92 -17.94
C VAL A 292 -1.58 -12.59 -17.02
N LYS A 293 -0.40 -11.96 -16.85
CA LYS A 293 0.68 -12.48 -16.01
C LYS A 293 0.30 -12.52 -14.53
N LEU A 294 -0.39 -11.49 -14.04
CA LEU A 294 -0.89 -11.46 -12.67
C LEU A 294 -1.84 -12.63 -12.42
N LEU A 295 -2.83 -12.84 -13.30
CA LEU A 295 -3.79 -13.93 -13.16
C LEU A 295 -3.15 -15.32 -13.30
N ASP A 296 -2.11 -15.46 -14.13
CA ASP A 296 -1.34 -16.71 -14.26
C ASP A 296 -0.48 -16.99 -13.01
N PHE A 297 -0.20 -15.97 -12.18
CA PHE A 297 0.62 -16.08 -10.97
C PHE A 297 -0.18 -16.45 -9.71
N GLN A 298 -1.50 -16.61 -9.82
CA GLN A 298 -2.33 -17.08 -8.71
C GLN A 298 -2.01 -18.55 -8.41
N ASN A 299 -1.84 -18.88 -7.13
CA ASN A 299 -1.66 -20.26 -6.71
C ASN A 299 -2.98 -21.05 -6.79
N ALA A 300 -2.87 -22.37 -6.87
CA ALA A 300 -4.03 -23.27 -6.93
C ALA A 300 -4.94 -23.18 -5.69
N ASP A 301 -4.39 -22.77 -4.55
CA ASP A 301 -5.13 -22.57 -3.29
C ASP A 301 -6.01 -21.31 -3.30
N GLY A 302 -5.80 -20.41 -4.27
CA GLY A 302 -6.54 -19.18 -4.49
C GLY A 302 -5.85 -17.90 -4.01
N GLY A 303 -4.78 -17.99 -3.23
CA GLY A 303 -3.99 -16.82 -2.85
C GLY A 303 -2.89 -16.51 -3.87
N PHE A 304 -2.07 -15.50 -3.55
CA PHE A 304 -0.90 -15.15 -4.34
C PHE A 304 0.38 -15.19 -3.50
N PRO A 305 1.50 -15.63 -4.08
CA PRO A 305 2.82 -15.44 -3.49
C PRO A 305 3.39 -14.06 -3.84
N ASP A 306 4.36 -13.58 -3.04
CA ASP A 306 5.08 -12.34 -3.36
C ASP A 306 6.05 -12.58 -4.53
N THR A 307 6.93 -13.58 -4.37
CA THR A 307 7.80 -14.15 -5.41
C THR A 307 7.75 -15.69 -5.36
N LEU A 308 8.43 -16.37 -6.29
CA LEU A 308 8.45 -17.85 -6.34
C LEU A 308 9.49 -18.50 -5.41
N LEU A 309 10.55 -17.78 -5.03
CA LEU A 309 11.73 -18.36 -4.37
C LEU A 309 12.28 -17.42 -3.28
N GLY A 310 12.90 -18.02 -2.26
CA GLY A 310 13.53 -17.35 -1.14
C GLY A 310 12.65 -17.29 0.11
N GLU A 311 12.97 -16.36 0.99
CA GLU A 311 12.22 -16.09 2.23
C GLU A 311 12.08 -14.58 2.40
N ARG A 312 10.94 -14.14 2.92
CA ARG A 312 10.67 -12.72 3.25
C ARG A 312 10.18 -12.61 4.68
N GLY A 313 10.55 -11.54 5.36
CA GLY A 313 10.03 -11.24 6.69
C GLY A 313 9.18 -9.98 6.66
N TYR A 314 8.56 -9.69 7.81
CA TYR A 314 7.94 -8.39 8.03
C TYR A 314 8.97 -7.28 7.88
N ASP A 315 8.65 -6.23 7.13
CA ASP A 315 9.62 -5.18 6.82
C ASP A 315 10.11 -4.47 8.10
N GLY A 316 11.43 -4.35 8.21
CA GLY A 316 12.11 -3.83 9.40
C GLY A 316 12.30 -4.84 10.54
N TRP A 317 11.63 -6.00 10.57
CA TRP A 317 11.83 -7.02 11.63
C TRP A 317 12.80 -8.11 11.17
N VAL A 318 14.10 -7.82 11.25
CA VAL A 318 15.14 -8.64 10.60
C VAL A 318 15.39 -10.00 11.26
N LYS A 319 15.17 -10.14 12.58
CA LYS A 319 15.27 -11.41 13.31
C LYS A 319 13.90 -12.05 13.63
N GLY A 320 12.83 -11.53 13.05
CA GLY A 320 11.47 -11.99 13.28
C GLY A 320 11.02 -13.10 12.33
N TYR A 321 9.70 -13.18 12.20
CA TYR A 321 8.99 -14.07 11.28
C TYR A 321 9.58 -14.07 9.87
N LYS A 322 9.71 -15.26 9.27
CA LYS A 322 10.07 -15.46 7.87
C LYS A 322 9.03 -16.36 7.21
N GLU A 323 8.52 -15.92 6.07
CA GLU A 323 7.62 -16.65 5.20
C GLU A 323 8.41 -17.21 4.00
N PRO A 324 8.35 -18.53 3.74
CA PRO A 324 8.91 -19.09 2.52
C PRO A 324 8.12 -18.60 1.29
N GLN A 325 8.84 -18.23 0.24
CA GLN A 325 8.26 -17.73 -0.99
C GLN A 325 7.74 -18.87 -1.89
N GLY A 326 6.88 -18.53 -2.84
CA GLY A 326 6.09 -19.49 -3.63
C GLY A 326 4.76 -19.86 -2.98
N HIS A 327 4.57 -19.57 -1.70
CA HIS A 327 3.32 -19.80 -0.97
C HIS A 327 2.45 -18.56 -0.91
N SER A 328 1.14 -18.79 -0.92
CA SER A 328 0.13 -17.75 -0.77
C SER A 328 0.19 -17.11 0.61
N ASN A 329 0.14 -15.79 0.66
CA ASN A 329 0.06 -15.04 1.91
C ASN A 329 -0.84 -13.80 1.75
N THR A 330 -1.33 -13.25 2.86
CA THR A 330 -2.31 -12.15 2.86
C THR A 330 -1.73 -10.88 2.27
N PHE A 331 -0.47 -10.57 2.55
CA PHE A 331 0.25 -9.42 2.01
C PHE A 331 0.27 -9.43 0.48
N ALA A 332 0.81 -10.50 -0.12
CA ALA A 332 0.90 -10.60 -1.57
C ALA A 332 -0.49 -10.70 -2.21
N THR A 333 -1.41 -11.44 -1.59
CA THR A 333 -2.80 -11.54 -2.07
C THR A 333 -3.48 -10.17 -2.12
N TRP A 334 -3.34 -9.37 -1.06
CA TRP A 334 -3.84 -8.00 -1.01
C TRP A 334 -3.26 -7.14 -2.15
N PHE A 335 -1.95 -7.09 -2.25
CA PHE A 335 -1.24 -6.25 -3.22
C PHE A 335 -1.54 -6.62 -4.67
N ARG A 336 -1.62 -7.93 -4.96
CA ARG A 336 -1.97 -8.44 -6.29
C ARG A 336 -3.40 -8.09 -6.66
N TRP A 337 -4.32 -8.12 -5.70
CA TRP A 337 -5.70 -7.73 -5.96
C TRP A 337 -5.88 -6.24 -6.17
N ILE A 338 -5.14 -5.39 -5.46
CA ILE A 338 -5.14 -3.94 -5.73
C ILE A 338 -4.73 -3.71 -7.19
N ALA A 339 -3.61 -4.29 -7.61
CA ALA A 339 -3.12 -4.21 -8.98
C ALA A 339 -4.16 -4.69 -10.02
N ILE A 340 -4.75 -5.86 -9.81
CA ILE A 340 -5.79 -6.41 -10.70
C ILE A 340 -7.02 -5.49 -10.74
N ALA A 341 -7.47 -4.99 -9.58
CA ALA A 341 -8.64 -4.12 -9.49
C ALA A 341 -8.40 -2.77 -10.18
N MET A 342 -7.22 -2.16 -10.00
CA MET A 342 -6.83 -0.93 -10.70
C MET A 342 -6.81 -1.14 -12.22
N ILE A 343 -6.22 -2.24 -12.70
CA ILE A 343 -6.23 -2.58 -14.13
C ILE A 343 -7.67 -2.77 -14.63
N ALA A 344 -8.49 -3.53 -13.91
CA ALA A 344 -9.87 -3.79 -14.29
C ALA A 344 -10.69 -2.49 -14.35
N HIS A 345 -10.46 -1.56 -13.41
CA HIS A 345 -11.11 -0.24 -13.41
C HIS A 345 -10.70 0.60 -14.61
N VAL A 346 -9.42 0.59 -14.98
CA VAL A 346 -8.91 1.31 -16.16
C VAL A 346 -9.49 0.74 -17.46
N LEU A 347 -9.42 -0.58 -17.63
CA LEU A 347 -9.83 -1.24 -18.88
C LEU A 347 -11.36 -1.31 -19.04
N TRP A 348 -12.08 -1.47 -17.94
CA TRP A 348 -13.53 -1.65 -17.91
C TRP A 348 -14.17 -0.84 -16.78
N PRO A 349 -14.20 0.50 -16.93
CA PRO A 349 -14.82 1.34 -15.94
C PRO A 349 -16.28 0.90 -15.70
N GLN A 350 -16.70 0.94 -14.43
CA GLN A 350 -18.06 0.57 -13.98
C GLN A 350 -18.41 -0.93 -14.11
N TRP A 351 -17.50 -1.81 -14.54
CA TRP A 351 -17.81 -3.24 -14.66
C TRP A 351 -17.96 -3.94 -13.30
N GLN A 352 -17.12 -3.58 -12.32
CA GLN A 352 -17.17 -4.09 -10.95
C GLN A 352 -17.08 -2.93 -9.96
N ASP A 353 -17.75 -3.08 -8.83
CA ASP A 353 -17.69 -2.13 -7.72
C ASP A 353 -16.51 -2.51 -6.80
N TRP A 354 -15.31 -2.10 -7.18
CA TRP A 354 -14.10 -2.31 -6.39
C TRP A 354 -14.07 -1.33 -5.21
N ARG A 355 -13.99 -1.86 -3.99
CA ARG A 355 -13.98 -1.05 -2.77
C ARG A 355 -12.55 -0.76 -2.29
N PHE A 356 -11.84 0.09 -3.03
CA PHE A 356 -10.53 0.59 -2.61
C PHE A 356 -10.61 1.33 -1.26
N ARG A 357 -9.54 1.26 -0.45
CA ARG A 357 -9.47 2.06 0.78
C ARG A 357 -9.43 3.55 0.43
N LYS A 358 -10.03 4.40 1.27
CA LYS A 358 -10.11 5.85 1.04
C LYS A 358 -8.98 6.64 1.68
N THR A 359 -8.31 6.07 2.68
CA THR A 359 -7.11 6.65 3.29
C THR A 359 -5.88 6.35 2.42
N ILE A 360 -4.95 7.31 2.28
CA ILE A 360 -3.78 7.11 1.43
C ILE A 360 -2.80 6.08 2.03
N GLY A 361 -2.21 5.30 1.14
CA GLY A 361 -1.39 4.12 1.42
C GLY A 361 -1.61 3.09 0.30
N ILE A 362 -0.90 1.96 0.31
CA ILE A 362 -1.11 0.92 -0.71
C ILE A 362 -2.57 0.44 -0.69
N GLY A 363 -3.21 0.44 -1.86
CA GLY A 363 -4.63 0.16 -2.03
C GLY A 363 -5.54 1.38 -2.11
N TYR A 364 -5.00 2.58 -1.92
CA TYR A 364 -5.69 3.83 -2.25
C TYR A 364 -5.80 3.98 -3.76
N PHE A 365 -7.00 4.31 -4.25
CA PHE A 365 -7.18 4.64 -5.66
C PHE A 365 -8.22 5.74 -5.78
N LYS A 366 -7.80 6.93 -6.23
CA LYS A 366 -8.71 8.05 -6.40
C LYS A 366 -9.45 7.86 -7.71
N ASN A 367 -10.73 7.48 -7.62
CA ASN A 367 -11.58 7.43 -8.80
C ASN A 367 -11.80 8.87 -9.30
N LEU A 368 -11.02 9.27 -10.30
CA LEU A 368 -11.26 10.50 -11.05
C LEU A 368 -12.44 10.20 -11.98
N SER A 369 -13.66 10.48 -11.49
CA SER A 369 -14.88 10.38 -12.30
C SER A 369 -14.67 11.12 -13.62
N ARG A 370 -14.80 10.40 -14.74
CA ARG A 370 -14.87 10.97 -16.08
C ARG A 370 -16.23 11.61 -16.33
#